data_AF-A0A7Y9HH70-F1
#
_entry.id   AF-A0A7Y9HH70-F1
#
_cell.length_a   1.000
_cell.length_b   1.000
_cell.length_c   1.000
_cell.angle_alpha   90.00
_cell.angle_beta   90.00
_cell.angle_gamma   90.00
#
_symmetry.space_group_name_H-M   'P 1'
#
loop_
_entity.id
_entity.type
_entity.pdbx_description
1 polymer ?
#
loop_
_entity_poly.entity_id
_entity_poly.type
_entity_poly.pdbx_seq_one_letter_code
_entity_poly.pdbx_strand_id
1 'polypeptide(L)'
;MDSVLQWSWQSGLDLQAVAEELGLQSRDLLLRAQMLAAEGRLMPKTPAYDASQSGRHRRHESMHYNPVPDSPETLYHSPSPHL
;
A
#
# COMPACT_ATOMS: atom_id res chain seq x y z
N MET A 1 -9.93 21.70 13.12
CA MET A 1 -9.61 20.67 14.13
C MET A 1 -9.66 19.26 13.53
N ASP A 2 -10.82 18.75 13.10
CA ASP A 2 -10.96 17.36 12.62
C ASP A 2 -10.02 16.97 11.46
N SER A 3 -9.71 17.90 10.56
CA SER A 3 -8.76 17.67 9.46
C SER A 3 -7.35 17.39 9.98
N VAL A 4 -6.93 18.05 11.06
CA VAL A 4 -5.63 17.80 11.70
C VAL A 4 -5.62 16.41 12.31
N LEU A 5 -6.67 16.03 13.05
CA LEU A 5 -6.80 14.69 13.62
C LEU A 5 -6.76 13.58 12.56
N GLN A 6 -7.48 13.77 11.45
CA GLN A 6 -7.46 12.81 10.33
C GLN A 6 -6.08 12.71 9.68
N TRP A 7 -5.42 13.85 9.46
CA TRP A 7 -4.08 13.87 8.88
C TRP A 7 -3.06 13.23 9.83
N SER A 8 -3.04 13.62 11.10
CA SER A 8 -2.16 13.05 12.13
C SER A 8 -2.33 11.54 12.25
N TRP A 9 -3.57 11.06 12.20
CA TRP A 9 -3.87 9.63 12.21
C TRP A 9 -3.34 8.91 10.96
N GLN A 10 -3.54 9.49 9.77
CA GLN A 10 -3.03 8.92 8.51
C GLN A 10 -1.50 8.93 8.43
N SER A 11 -0.86 9.93 9.03
CA SER A 11 0.60 10.07 9.09
C SER A 11 1.24 9.28 10.22
N GLY A 12 0.46 8.66 11.12
CA GLY A 12 0.96 7.93 12.29
C GLY A 12 1.60 8.84 13.34
N LEU A 13 1.20 10.11 13.39
CA LEU A 13 1.76 11.12 14.27
C LEU A 13 1.11 11.04 15.66
N ASP A 14 1.91 11.23 16.72
CA ASP A 14 1.44 11.15 18.10
C ASP A 14 0.45 12.29 18.41
N LEU A 15 -0.76 11.93 18.83
CA LEU A 15 -1.81 12.88 19.21
C LEU A 15 -1.43 13.71 20.43
N GLN A 16 -0.56 13.20 21.31
CA GLN A 16 -0.05 13.96 22.44
C GLN A 16 0.81 15.13 21.96
N ALA A 17 1.74 14.88 21.04
CA ALA A 17 2.56 15.93 20.44
C ALA A 17 1.71 16.96 19.69
N VAL A 18 0.68 16.52 18.96
CA VAL A 18 -0.28 17.44 18.30
C VAL A 18 -1.00 18.34 19.30
N ALA A 19 -1.39 17.79 20.45
CA ALA A 19 -2.06 18.55 21.49
C ALA A 19 -1.14 19.64 22.06
N GLU A 20 0.11 19.31 22.33
CA GLU A 20 1.13 20.24 22.82
C GLU A 20 1.40 21.38 21.81
N GLU A 21 1.59 21.05 20.53
CA GLU A 21 1.84 22.03 19.46
C GLU A 21 0.65 22.98 19.24
N LEU A 22 -0.58 22.48 19.43
CA LEU A 22 -1.80 23.28 19.28
C LEU A 22 -2.21 24.00 20.58
N GLY A 23 -1.51 23.76 21.70
CA GLY A 23 -1.89 24.27 23.01
C GLY A 23 -3.26 23.74 23.50
N LEU A 24 -3.65 22.54 23.06
CA LEU A 24 -4.92 21.91 23.40
C LEU A 24 -4.75 20.83 24.47
N GLN A 25 -5.84 20.51 25.16
CA GLN A 25 -5.84 19.40 26.12
C GLN A 25 -5.92 18.07 25.37
N SER A 26 -5.00 17.15 25.67
CA SER A 26 -4.93 15.82 25.04
C SER A 26 -6.24 15.03 25.20
N ARG A 27 -6.92 15.22 26.33
CA ARG A 27 -8.21 14.58 26.61
C ARG A 27 -9.29 14.99 25.61
N ASP A 28 -9.34 16.25 25.23
CA ASP A 28 -10.34 16.77 24.29
C ASP A 28 -10.03 16.28 22.87
N LEU A 29 -8.74 16.22 22.52
CA LEU A 29 -8.27 15.64 21.27
C LEU A 29 -8.65 14.15 21.17
N LEU A 30 -8.44 13.39 22.25
CA LEU A 30 -8.76 11.97 22.32
C LEU A 30 -10.27 11.72 22.21
N LEU A 31 -11.09 12.52 22.89
CA LEU A 31 -12.55 12.41 22.79
C LEU A 31 -13.01 12.65 21.35
N ARG A 32 -12.43 13.66 20.69
CA ARG A 32 -12.75 13.94 19.29
C ARG A 32 -12.28 12.85 18.35
N ALA A 33 -11.08 12.30 18.56
CA ALA A 33 -10.57 11.18 17.79
C ALA A 33 -11.47 9.95 17.92
N GLN A 34 -11.97 9.64 19.12
CA GLN A 34 -12.94 8.55 19.33
C GLN A 34 -14.25 8.78 18.56
N MET A 35 -14.79 10.01 18.57
CA MET A 35 -15.97 10.33 17.76
C MET A 35 -15.71 10.11 16.26
N LEU A 36 -14.58 10.60 15.75
CA LEU A 36 -14.21 10.42 14.34
C LEU A 36 -13.99 8.94 13.98
N ALA A 37 -13.46 8.14 14.90
CA ALA A 37 -13.34 6.70 14.72
C ALA A 37 -14.72 6.01 14.69
N ALA A 38 -15.63 6.39 15.57
CA ALA A 38 -17.01 5.90 15.57
C ALA A 38 -17.79 6.30 14.30
N GLU A 39 -17.49 7.47 13.73
CA GLU A 39 -17.99 7.94 12.44
C GLU A 39 -17.33 7.23 11.23
N GLY A 40 -16.34 6.36 11.46
CA GLY A 40 -15.59 5.67 10.41
C GLY A 40 -14.60 6.57 9.64
N ARG A 41 -14.34 7.78 10.13
CA ARG A 41 -13.47 8.78 9.48
C ARG A 41 -11.98 8.57 9.75
N LEU A 42 -11.64 7.84 10.81
CA LEU A 42 -10.28 7.39 11.12
C LEU A 42 -10.02 5.94 10.68
N MET A 43 -10.86 5.39 9.80
CA MET A 43 -10.56 4.09 9.21
C MET A 43 -9.30 4.21 8.34
N PRO A 44 -8.34 3.26 8.44
CA PRO A 44 -7.28 3.18 7.46
C PRO A 44 -7.94 3.05 6.10
N LYS A 45 -7.63 3.99 5.20
CA LYS A 45 -8.06 3.90 3.81
C LYS A 45 -7.27 2.72 3.24
N THR A 46 -7.80 1.50 3.39
CA THR A 46 -7.27 0.32 2.70
C THR A 46 -7.10 0.76 1.27
N PRO A 47 -5.88 0.74 0.71
CA PRO A 47 -5.72 1.01 -0.71
C PRO A 47 -6.69 0.06 -1.40
N ALA A 48 -7.53 0.60 -2.27
CA ALA A 48 -8.50 -0.15 -3.06
C ALA A 48 -7.77 -1.01 -4.11
N TYR A 49 -6.81 -1.83 -3.67
CA TYR A 49 -6.05 -2.74 -4.52
C TYR A 49 -6.68 -4.14 -4.58
N ASP A 50 -7.61 -4.48 -3.68
CA ASP A 50 -8.02 -5.88 -3.49
C ASP A 50 -9.53 -6.16 -3.58
N ALA A 51 -10.26 -5.39 -4.39
CA ALA A 51 -11.61 -5.80 -4.81
C ALA A 51 -11.62 -6.56 -6.15
N SER A 52 -10.48 -6.66 -6.85
CA SER A 52 -10.41 -7.24 -8.21
C SER A 52 -9.51 -8.47 -8.35
N GLN A 53 -8.85 -8.96 -7.29
CA GLN A 53 -8.02 -10.18 -7.37
C GLN A 53 -8.62 -11.40 -6.67
N SER A 54 -9.84 -11.31 -6.14
CA SER A 54 -10.63 -12.49 -5.73
C SER A 54 -11.31 -13.11 -6.95
N GLY A 55 -10.51 -13.65 -7.86
CA GLY A 55 -10.97 -14.13 -9.16
C GLY A 55 -10.04 -15.13 -9.80
N ARG A 56 -10.02 -16.35 -9.27
CA ARG A 56 -9.53 -17.58 -9.94
C ARG A 56 -8.03 -17.64 -10.29
N HIS A 57 -7.18 -17.74 -9.28
CA HIS A 57 -5.90 -18.43 -9.42
C HIS A 57 -5.92 -19.76 -8.65
N ARG A 58 -6.69 -20.74 -9.13
CA ARG A 58 -6.48 -22.13 -8.74
C ARG A 58 -6.25 -22.99 -9.98
N ARG A 59 -4.95 -23.12 -10.27
CA ARG A 59 -4.26 -24.27 -10.85
C ARG A 59 -4.75 -24.70 -12.23
N HIS A 60 -4.15 -24.13 -13.26
CA HIS A 60 -3.77 -24.97 -14.39
C HIS A 60 -2.27 -24.83 -14.63
N GLU A 61 -1.63 -25.96 -14.45
CA GLU A 61 -0.28 -26.28 -14.83
C GLU A 61 -0.15 -26.18 -16.36
N SER A 62 0.74 -25.31 -16.81
CA SER A 62 1.56 -25.53 -17.99
C SER A 62 2.92 -24.90 -17.72
N MET A 63 3.80 -25.69 -17.11
CA MET A 63 5.23 -25.46 -17.19
C MET A 63 5.61 -25.40 -18.67
N HIS A 64 5.64 -24.20 -19.25
CA HIS A 64 6.46 -23.96 -20.43
C HIS A 64 7.90 -23.84 -19.93
N TYR A 65 8.52 -25.01 -19.74
CA TYR A 65 9.97 -25.10 -19.65
C TYR A 65 10.50 -24.60 -21.00
N ASN A 66 11.14 -23.43 -21.01
CA ASN A 66 11.90 -23.02 -22.18
C ASN A 66 13.14 -23.91 -22.20
N PRO A 67 13.35 -24.81 -23.18
CA PRO A 67 14.54 -25.63 -23.20
C PRO A 67 15.73 -24.70 -23.36
N VAL A 68 16.58 -24.64 -22.33
CA VAL A 68 17.89 -24.02 -22.43
C VAL A 68 18.66 -24.83 -23.47
N PRO A 69 19.06 -24.24 -24.61
CA PRO A 69 19.83 -24.98 -25.60
C PRO A 69 21.20 -25.34 -25.00
N ASP A 70 21.54 -26.63 -25.04
CA ASP A 70 22.74 -27.22 -24.43
C ASP A 70 24.03 -26.88 -25.22
N SER A 71 23.99 -25.89 -26.12
CA SER A 71 25.13 -25.46 -26.92
C SER A 71 25.52 -24.02 -26.56
N PRO A 72 26.78 -23.79 -26.14
CA PRO A 72 27.26 -22.45 -25.75
C PRO A 72 27.33 -21.46 -26.93
N GLU A 73 27.15 -21.93 -28.17
CA GLU A 73 27.30 -21.13 -29.39
C GLU A 73 26.11 -20.19 -29.64
N THR A 74 24.92 -20.48 -29.10
CA THR A 74 23.73 -19.65 -29.30
C THR A 74 23.66 -18.44 -28.37
N LEU A 75 24.51 -18.38 -27.33
CA LEU A 75 24.56 -17.26 -26.38
C LEU A 75 25.28 -16.01 -26.93
N TYR A 76 26.09 -16.17 -27.98
CA TYR A 76 26.87 -15.08 -28.59
C TYR A 76 26.28 -14.55 -29.90
N HIS A 77 25.10 -15.00 -30.31
CA HIS A 77 24.47 -14.51 -31.53
C HIS A 77 23.81 -13.14 -31.29
N SER A 78 24.61 -12.09 -31.46
CA SER A 78 24.13 -10.72 -31.57
C SER A 78 23.31 -10.58 -32.85
N PRO A 79 22.05 -10.12 -32.82
CA PRO A 79 21.33 -9.80 -34.04
C PRO A 79 22.03 -8.59 -34.68
N SER A 80 22.78 -8.84 -35.73
CA SER A 80 23.36 -7.78 -36.55
C SER A 80 22.21 -6.99 -37.19
N PRO A 81 22.14 -5.66 -37.03
CA PRO A 81 21.18 -4.86 -37.76
C PRO A 81 21.67 -4.79 -39.21
N HIS A 82 20.95 -5.47 -40.11
CA HIS A 82 21.13 -5.28 -41.54
C HIS A 82 20.29 -4.07 -42.00
N LEU A 83 21.02 -3.08 -42.52
CA LEU A 83 20.65 -1.96 -43.42
C LEU A 83 19.61 -0.94 -42.92
#